data_AF-K8AGA3-F1
#
_entry.id   AF-K8AGA3-F1
#
_cell.length_a   1.000
_cell.length_b   1.000
_cell.length_c   1.000
_cell.angle_alpha   90.00
_cell.angle_beta   90.00
_cell.angle_gamma   90.00
#
_symmetry.space_group_name_H-M   'P 1'
#
loop_
_entity.id
_entity.type
_entity.pdbx_description
1 polymer ?
#
loop_
_entity_poly.entity_id
_entity_poly.type
_entity_poly.pdbx_seq_one_letter_code
_entity_poly.pdbx_strand_id
1 'polypeptide(L)'
;MKRLASLLLLFFFYLTFVPEVLVFLLIVGTYFYFRDPLSWLLAEGGLFALLVLLFVLLARHVDKRSLAVGVVTRGSAQEAEADEVLHLFNLGGHLLMAIITATVPYFIISFFIFEGRFAFWLHTVFLAAMLVCVYFADRWLSRLQTRRGYG
;
A
#
# COMPACT_ATOMS: atom_id res chain seq x y z
N MET A 1 -8.89 -10.17 18.77
CA MET A 1 -8.08 -9.13 18.09
C MET A 1 -6.67 -9.56 17.72
N LYS A 2 -5.87 -10.20 18.61
CA LYS A 2 -4.48 -10.62 18.29
C LYS A 2 -4.36 -11.60 17.10
N ARG A 3 -5.28 -12.56 16.96
CA ARG A 3 -5.30 -13.53 15.84
C ARG A 3 -5.57 -12.91 14.46
N LEU A 4 -6.35 -11.84 14.39
CA LEU A 4 -6.73 -11.21 13.13
C LEU A 4 -5.57 -10.38 12.57
N ALA A 5 -4.79 -9.73 13.45
CA ALA A 5 -3.54 -9.07 13.09
C ALA A 5 -2.48 -10.08 12.58
N SER A 6 -2.35 -11.25 13.23
CA SER A 6 -1.43 -12.29 12.77
C SER A 6 -1.87 -12.93 11.44
N LEU A 7 -3.18 -13.12 11.21
CA LEU A 7 -3.69 -13.62 9.92
C LEU A 7 -3.50 -12.60 8.79
N LEU A 8 -3.69 -11.31 9.06
CA LEU A 8 -3.37 -10.24 8.12
C LEU A 8 -1.87 -10.21 7.83
N LEU A 9 -1.01 -10.33 8.84
CA LEU A 9 0.44 -10.44 8.66
C LEU A 9 0.85 -11.65 7.83
N LEU A 10 0.18 -12.80 8.00
CA LEU A 10 0.41 -13.98 7.19
C LEU A 10 -0.03 -13.77 5.73
N PHE A 11 -1.15 -13.07 5.52
CA PHE A 11 -1.60 -12.63 4.20
C PHE A 11 -0.60 -11.67 3.54
N PHE A 12 -0.03 -10.74 4.31
CA PHE A 12 1.03 -9.84 3.86
C PHE A 12 2.33 -10.57 3.52
N PHE A 13 2.70 -11.60 4.29
CA PHE A 13 3.87 -12.45 4.02
C PHE A 13 3.73 -13.24 2.71
N TYR A 14 2.50 -13.62 2.35
CA TYR A 14 2.19 -14.20 1.04
C TYR A 14 2.15 -13.17 -0.09
N LEU A 15 1.83 -11.91 0.21
CA LEU A 15 1.81 -10.81 -0.75
C LEU A 15 3.20 -10.42 -1.27
N THR A 16 4.27 -10.78 -0.54
CA THR A 16 5.67 -10.43 -0.87
C THR A 16 6.18 -10.98 -2.21
N PHE A 17 5.42 -11.87 -2.87
CA PHE A 17 5.88 -12.52 -4.11
C PHE A 17 5.28 -12.01 -5.42
N VAL A 18 4.09 -11.37 -5.45
CA VAL A 18 3.46 -10.96 -6.73
C VAL A 18 2.41 -9.82 -6.56
N PRO A 19 2.62 -8.76 -5.74
CA PRO A 19 1.53 -7.82 -5.49
C PRO A 19 1.22 -6.96 -6.72
N GLU A 20 2.23 -6.51 -7.47
CA GLU A 20 2.02 -5.59 -8.59
C GLU A 20 1.34 -6.29 -9.78
N VAL A 21 1.74 -7.52 -10.09
CA VAL A 21 1.15 -8.29 -11.20
C VAL A 21 -0.27 -8.75 -10.86
N LEU A 22 -0.55 -9.14 -9.60
CA LEU A 22 -1.91 -9.47 -9.17
C LEU A 22 -2.82 -8.23 -9.18
N VAL A 23 -2.32 -7.09 -8.68
CA VAL A 23 -3.04 -5.81 -8.75
C VAL A 23 -3.30 -5.44 -10.21
N PHE A 24 -2.31 -5.56 -11.09
CA PHE A 24 -2.47 -5.29 -12.52
C PHE A 24 -3.51 -6.23 -13.16
N LEU A 25 -3.44 -7.54 -12.90
CA LEU A 25 -4.41 -8.52 -13.40
C LEU A 25 -5.83 -8.24 -12.88
N LEU A 26 -5.95 -7.78 -11.63
CA LEU A 26 -7.24 -7.43 -11.04
C LEU A 26 -7.80 -6.14 -11.66
N ILE A 27 -6.97 -5.14 -11.93
CA ILE A 27 -7.35 -3.91 -12.65
C ILE A 27 -7.79 -4.23 -14.09
N VAL A 28 -7.03 -5.06 -14.81
CA VAL A 28 -7.39 -5.48 -16.17
C VAL A 28 -8.64 -6.36 -16.16
N GLY A 29 -8.77 -7.29 -15.22
CA GLY A 29 -9.95 -8.15 -15.09
C GLY A 29 -11.22 -7.36 -14.76
N THR A 30 -11.12 -6.35 -13.89
CA THR A 30 -12.26 -5.48 -13.55
C THR A 30 -12.68 -4.59 -14.72
N TYR A 31 -11.76 -4.17 -15.59
CA TYR A 31 -12.10 -3.49 -16.85
C TYR A 31 -12.99 -4.35 -17.76
N PHE A 32 -12.69 -5.65 -17.92
CA PHE A 32 -13.50 -6.53 -18.76
C PHE A 32 -14.85 -6.91 -18.11
N TYR A 33 -14.93 -6.85 -16.78
CA TYR A 33 -16.13 -7.24 -16.03
C TYR A 33 -17.14 -6.10 -15.88
N PHE A 34 -16.68 -4.89 -15.55
CA PHE A 34 -17.56 -3.73 -15.35
C PHE A 34 -17.68 -2.92 -16.65
N ARG A 35 -18.91 -2.82 -17.17
CA ARG A 35 -19.21 -2.07 -18.40
C ARG A 35 -19.65 -0.63 -18.13
N ASP A 36 -20.08 -0.32 -16.91
CA ASP A 36 -20.53 1.01 -16.52
C ASP A 36 -19.42 1.78 -15.76
N PRO A 37 -19.22 3.09 -16.05
CA PRO A 37 -18.18 3.90 -15.41
C PRO A 37 -18.29 3.99 -13.87
N LEU A 38 -19.50 3.89 -13.34
CA LEU A 38 -19.75 4.02 -11.90
C LEU A 38 -19.22 2.81 -11.13
N SER A 39 -19.51 1.59 -11.58
CA SER A 39 -19.00 0.36 -10.97
C SER A 39 -17.48 0.29 -11.02
N TRP A 40 -16.88 0.79 -12.10
CA TRP A 40 -15.43 0.88 -12.21
C TRP A 40 -14.83 1.87 -11.20
N LEU A 41 -15.42 3.06 -11.04
CA LEU A 41 -14.97 4.05 -10.06
C LEU A 41 -15.12 3.54 -8.61
N LEU A 42 -16.18 2.78 -8.33
CA LEU A 42 -16.37 2.12 -7.04
C LEU A 42 -15.32 1.02 -6.78
N ALA A 43 -14.97 0.24 -7.80
CA ALA A 43 -13.95 -0.79 -7.70
C ALA A 43 -12.56 -0.18 -7.48
N GLU A 44 -12.21 0.87 -8.24
CA GLU A 44 -10.99 1.66 -8.06
C GLU A 44 -10.91 2.25 -6.65
N GLY A 45 -11.95 2.99 -6.25
CA GLY A 45 -12.01 3.62 -4.93
C GLY A 45 -11.94 2.59 -3.80
N GLY A 46 -12.59 1.45 -3.98
CA GLY A 46 -12.52 0.31 -3.05
C GLY A 46 -11.11 -0.27 -2.92
N LEU A 47 -10.40 -0.45 -4.04
CA LEU A 47 -9.02 -0.95 -4.04
C LEU A 47 -8.08 0.04 -3.37
N PHE A 48 -8.13 1.34 -3.72
CA PHE A 48 -7.30 2.34 -3.07
C PHE A 48 -7.63 2.49 -1.58
N ALA A 49 -8.91 2.49 -1.20
CA ALA A 49 -9.32 2.53 0.20
C ALA A 49 -8.78 1.32 0.98
N LEU A 50 -8.81 0.12 0.38
CA LEU A 50 -8.23 -1.08 0.97
C LEU A 50 -6.71 -0.94 1.14
N LEU A 51 -5.99 -0.53 0.10
CA LEU A 51 -4.53 -0.36 0.15
C LEU A 51 -4.13 0.69 1.21
N VAL A 52 -4.84 1.81 1.28
CA VAL A 52 -4.62 2.85 2.30
C VAL A 52 -4.90 2.31 3.69
N LEU A 53 -5.99 1.58 3.89
CA LEU A 53 -6.31 0.97 5.18
C LEU A 53 -5.21 -0.01 5.61
N LEU A 54 -4.76 -0.87 4.70
CA LEU A 54 -3.67 -1.81 4.93
C LEU A 54 -2.38 -1.09 5.32
N PHE A 55 -2.01 -0.03 4.59
CA PHE A 55 -0.86 0.79 4.93
C PHE A 55 -0.99 1.42 6.32
N VAL A 56 -2.13 2.03 6.66
CA VAL A 56 -2.34 2.66 7.97
C VAL A 56 -2.25 1.63 9.12
N LEU A 57 -2.81 0.44 8.92
CA LEU A 57 -2.74 -0.64 9.91
C LEU A 57 -1.29 -1.12 10.09
N LEU A 58 -0.56 -1.31 8.99
CA LEU A 58 0.84 -1.70 9.02
C LEU A 58 1.71 -0.62 9.67
N ALA A 59 1.55 0.64 9.27
CA ALA A 59 2.27 1.78 9.84
C ALA A 59 2.09 1.88 11.36
N ARG A 60 0.86 1.70 11.86
CA ARG A 60 0.58 1.65 13.30
C ARG A 60 1.22 0.44 13.98
N HIS A 61 1.30 -0.70 13.29
CA HIS A 61 1.93 -1.89 13.81
C HIS A 61 3.45 -1.74 13.90
N VAL A 62 4.07 -1.21 12.84
CA VAL A 62 5.51 -0.90 12.74
C VAL A 62 5.93 0.09 13.81
N ASP A 63 5.20 1.19 14.00
CA ASP A 63 5.55 2.18 15.03
C ASP A 63 5.51 1.56 16.44
N LYS A 64 4.50 0.74 16.74
CA LYS A 64 4.42 0.03 18.03
C LYS A 64 5.53 -1.02 18.22
N ARG A 65 5.84 -1.80 17.18
CA ARG A 65 6.88 -2.86 17.27
C ARG A 65 8.28 -2.25 17.34
N SER A 66 8.58 -1.23 16.53
CA SER A 66 9.86 -0.51 16.57
C SER A 66 10.11 0.17 17.92
N LEU A 67 9.07 0.69 18.58
CA LEU A 67 9.16 1.20 19.96
C LEU A 67 9.50 0.13 20.99
N ALA A 68 8.96 -1.07 20.83
CA ALA A 68 9.14 -2.16 21.79
C ALA A 68 10.51 -2.82 21.69
N VAL A 69 11.05 -2.96 20.47
CA VAL A 69 12.34 -3.60 20.21
C VAL A 69 13.52 -2.65 20.47
N GLY A 70 13.35 -1.35 20.20
CA GLY A 70 14.41 -0.36 20.42
C GLY A 70 15.60 -0.54 19.48
N VAL A 71 16.79 -0.09 19.92
CA VAL A 71 18.06 -0.22 19.19
C VAL A 71 18.79 -1.46 19.70
N VAL A 72 19.02 -2.42 18.80
CA VAL A 72 19.57 -3.73 19.14
C VAL A 72 20.99 -3.86 18.61
N THR A 73 21.90 -4.39 19.42
CA THR A 73 23.26 -4.72 18.99
C THR A 73 23.30 -6.03 18.21
N ARG A 74 24.10 -6.04 17.15
CA ARG A 74 24.34 -7.20 16.28
C ARG A 74 24.86 -8.40 17.08
N GLY A 75 24.31 -9.59 16.86
CA GLY A 75 24.64 -10.83 17.57
C GLY A 75 23.90 -11.04 18.90
N SER A 76 22.95 -10.17 19.25
CA SER A 76 22.12 -10.36 20.45
C SER A 76 20.91 -11.26 20.16
N ALA A 77 20.34 -11.86 21.21
CA ALA A 77 19.12 -12.68 21.09
C ALA A 77 17.90 -11.90 20.54
N GLN A 78 17.97 -10.56 20.54
CA GLN A 78 16.93 -9.65 20.07
C GLN A 78 17.07 -9.26 18.59
N GLU A 79 18.15 -9.68 17.91
CA GLU A 79 18.42 -9.37 16.50
C GLU A 79 17.30 -9.87 15.57
N ALA A 80 16.76 -11.07 15.83
CA ALA A 80 15.65 -11.62 15.06
C ALA A 80 14.37 -10.76 15.16
N GLU A 81 14.14 -10.09 16.30
CA GLU A 81 13.00 -9.18 16.45
C GLU A 81 13.23 -7.85 15.71
N ALA A 82 14.48 -7.39 15.63
CA ALA A 82 14.85 -6.20 14.85
C ALA A 82 14.72 -6.46 13.33
N ASP A 83 15.14 -7.64 12.87
CA ASP A 83 14.96 -8.07 11.47
C ASP A 83 13.48 -8.16 11.07
N GLU A 84 12.62 -8.65 11.98
CA GLU A 84 11.17 -8.67 11.75
C GLU A 84 10.62 -7.25 11.58
N VAL A 85 11.07 -6.29 12.42
CA VAL A 85 10.68 -4.88 12.30
C VAL A 85 11.15 -4.29 10.97
N LEU A 86 12.37 -4.58 10.53
CA LEU A 86 12.90 -4.13 9.24
C LEU A 86 12.09 -4.70 8.07
N HIS A 87 11.71 -5.97 8.15
CA HIS A 87 10.84 -6.60 7.15
C HIS A 87 9.47 -5.89 7.06
N LEU A 88 8.90 -5.48 8.20
CA LEU A 88 7.65 -4.72 8.21
C LEU A 88 7.81 -3.31 7.61
N PHE A 89 8.95 -2.64 7.79
CA PHE A 89 9.26 -1.38 7.09
C PHE A 89 9.32 -1.58 5.57
N ASN A 90 10.01 -2.62 5.10
CA ASN A 90 10.07 -2.96 3.68
C ASN A 90 8.68 -3.26 3.10
N LEU A 91 7.85 -4.01 3.83
CA LEU A 91 6.47 -4.27 3.45
C LEU A 91 5.65 -2.98 3.32
N GLY A 92 5.89 -1.99 4.19
CA GLY A 92 5.30 -0.65 4.08
C GLY A 92 5.69 0.04 2.78
N GLY A 93 6.97 -0.03 2.40
CA GLY A 93 7.47 0.46 1.11
C GLY A 93 6.81 -0.25 -0.09
N HIS A 94 6.69 -1.58 -0.04
CA HIS A 94 6.02 -2.35 -1.10
C HIS A 94 4.54 -1.97 -1.25
N LEU A 95 3.82 -1.74 -0.16
CA LEU A 95 2.42 -1.26 -0.21
C LEU A 95 2.30 0.11 -0.88
N LEU A 96 3.21 1.04 -0.56
CA LEU A 96 3.25 2.34 -1.21
C LEU A 96 3.57 2.23 -2.71
N MET A 97 4.53 1.38 -3.07
CA MET A 97 4.85 1.10 -4.47
C MET A 97 3.68 0.45 -5.23
N ALA A 98 2.93 -0.44 -4.60
CA ALA A 98 1.72 -1.03 -5.20
C ALA A 98 0.65 0.04 -5.47
N ILE A 99 0.46 1.00 -4.57
CA ILE A 99 -0.46 2.14 -4.79
C ILE A 99 0.00 2.96 -6.00
N ILE A 100 1.28 3.33 -6.08
CA ILE A 100 1.82 4.09 -7.23
C ILE A 100 1.62 3.30 -8.52
N THR A 101 2.00 2.03 -8.52
CA THR A 101 1.94 1.17 -9.72
C THR A 101 0.50 0.97 -10.18
N ALA A 102 -0.48 0.95 -9.27
CA ALA A 102 -1.89 0.90 -9.61
C ALA A 102 -2.41 2.18 -10.28
N THR A 103 -1.88 3.36 -9.93
CA THR A 103 -2.37 4.63 -10.51
C THR A 103 -2.20 4.70 -12.03
N VAL A 104 -1.14 4.12 -12.59
CA VAL A 104 -0.83 4.15 -14.02
C VAL A 104 -1.89 3.43 -14.88
N PRO A 105 -2.20 2.14 -14.65
CA PRO A 105 -3.24 1.46 -15.41
C PRO A 105 -4.63 2.06 -15.18
N TYR A 106 -4.97 2.52 -13.96
CA TYR A 106 -6.22 3.26 -13.74
C TYR A 106 -6.29 4.53 -14.58
N PHE A 107 -5.21 5.30 -14.64
CA PHE A 107 -5.10 6.47 -15.51
C PHE A 107 -5.28 6.12 -16.98
N ILE A 108 -4.60 5.08 -17.48
CA ILE A 108 -4.71 4.65 -18.89
C ILE A 108 -6.15 4.20 -19.21
N ILE A 109 -6.75 3.38 -18.36
CA ILE A 109 -8.10 2.84 -18.58
C ILE A 109 -9.16 3.96 -18.56
N SER A 110 -8.93 5.01 -17.76
CA SER A 110 -9.87 6.13 -17.65
C SER A 110 -10.15 6.85 -18.97
N PHE A 111 -9.21 6.83 -19.93
CA PHE A 111 -9.42 7.37 -21.29
C PHE A 111 -10.45 6.58 -22.10
N PHE A 112 -10.64 5.30 -21.79
CA PHE A 112 -11.57 4.43 -22.50
C PHE A 112 -12.95 4.38 -21.84
N ILE A 113 -13.03 4.65 -20.53
CA ILE A 113 -14.27 4.56 -19.76
C ILE A 113 -14.99 5.91 -19.66
N PHE A 114 -14.26 7.02 -19.47
CA PHE A 114 -14.87 8.33 -19.27
C PHE A 114 -15.00 9.10 -20.59
N GLU A 115 -16.22 9.15 -21.11
CA GLU A 115 -16.56 9.99 -22.27
C GLU A 115 -16.68 11.49 -21.89
N GLY A 116 -16.93 11.79 -20.61
CA GLY A 116 -17.17 13.14 -20.11
C GLY A 116 -15.93 13.80 -19.50
N ARG A 117 -15.62 15.03 -19.95
CA ARG A 117 -14.47 15.82 -19.46
C ARG A 117 -14.46 15.99 -17.93
N PHE A 118 -15.62 16.22 -17.31
CA PHE A 118 -15.70 16.47 -15.88
C PHE A 118 -15.33 15.23 -15.04
N ALA A 119 -15.88 14.06 -15.37
CA ALA A 119 -15.60 12.82 -14.65
C ALA A 119 -14.13 12.41 -14.79
N PHE A 120 -13.57 12.56 -16.00
CA PHE A 120 -12.15 12.33 -16.24
C PHE A 120 -11.24 13.24 -15.39
N TRP A 121 -11.55 14.55 -15.31
CA TRP A 121 -10.77 15.47 -14.48
C TRP A 121 -10.89 15.16 -13.00
N LEU A 122 -12.08 14.82 -12.50
CA LEU A 122 -12.29 14.44 -11.11
C LEU A 122 -11.47 13.18 -10.75
N HIS A 123 -11.50 12.16 -11.62
CA HIS A 123 -10.68 10.95 -11.49
C HIS A 123 -9.18 11.27 -11.50
N THR A 124 -8.72 12.13 -12.43
CA THR A 124 -7.32 12.52 -12.52
C THR A 124 -6.85 13.27 -11.27
N VAL A 125 -7.67 14.16 -10.73
CA VAL A 125 -7.39 14.85 -9.46
C VAL A 125 -7.33 13.87 -8.30
N PHE A 126 -8.21 12.87 -8.26
CA PHE A 126 -8.17 11.80 -7.26
C PHE A 126 -6.86 11.00 -7.32
N LEU A 127 -6.43 10.57 -8.51
CA LEU A 127 -5.15 9.87 -8.68
C LEU A 127 -3.96 10.74 -8.27
N ALA A 128 -3.97 12.03 -8.64
CA ALA A 128 -2.93 12.97 -8.23
C ALA A 128 -2.87 13.14 -6.71
N ALA A 129 -4.03 13.24 -6.05
CA ALA A 129 -4.11 13.32 -4.59
C ALA A 129 -3.56 12.04 -3.94
N MET A 130 -3.85 10.86 -4.51
CA MET A 130 -3.28 9.59 -4.05
C MET A 130 -1.74 9.58 -4.13
N LEU A 131 -1.16 10.03 -5.25
CA LEU A 131 0.30 10.12 -5.40
C LEU A 131 0.94 11.07 -4.37
N VAL A 132 0.29 12.22 -4.11
CA VAL A 132 0.74 13.16 -3.09
C VAL A 132 0.70 12.52 -1.70
N CYS A 133 -0.38 11.80 -1.36
CA CYS A 133 -0.51 11.06 -0.12
C CYS A 133 0.59 10.00 0.02
N VAL A 134 0.90 9.25 -1.04
CA VAL A 134 1.99 8.26 -1.03
C VAL A 134 3.33 8.93 -0.79
N TYR A 135 3.62 10.05 -1.46
CA TYR A 135 4.88 10.77 -1.25
C TYR A 135 5.07 11.20 0.22
N PHE A 136 4.02 11.72 0.85
CA PHE A 136 4.09 12.07 2.28
C PHE A 136 4.22 10.84 3.18
N ALA A 137 3.53 9.75 2.85
CA ALA A 137 3.57 8.50 3.60
C ALA A 137 4.96 7.84 3.55
N ASP A 138 5.59 7.80 2.38
CA ASP A 138 6.94 7.28 2.17
C ASP A 138 7.98 8.09 2.95
N ARG A 139 7.88 9.42 2.86
CA ARG A 139 8.78 10.32 3.60
C ARG A 139 8.59 10.18 5.11
N TRP A 140 7.37 9.96 5.57
CA TRP A 140 7.08 9.69 6.98
C TRP A 140 7.70 8.36 7.41
N LEU A 141 7.51 7.30 6.62
CA LEU A 141 8.05 5.97 6.91
C LEU A 141 9.58 5.98 6.97
N SER A 142 10.23 6.60 5.98
CA SER A 142 11.69 6.79 5.93
C SER A 142 12.21 7.54 7.17
N ARG A 143 11.57 8.65 7.55
CA ARG A 143 11.93 9.40 8.76
C ARG A 143 11.75 8.58 10.03
N LEU A 144 10.70 7.76 10.10
CA LEU A 144 10.46 6.88 11.24
C LEU A 144 11.56 5.82 11.32
N GLN A 145 11.92 5.20 10.20
CA GLN A 145 12.99 4.20 10.11
C GLN A 145 14.34 4.78 10.59
N THR A 146 14.75 5.95 10.09
CA THR A 146 16.00 6.62 10.51
C THR A 146 15.97 7.00 11.99
N ARG A 147 14.87 7.56 12.50
CA ARG A 147 14.74 7.94 13.93
C ARG A 147 14.86 6.75 14.89
N ARG A 148 14.52 5.56 14.40
CA ARG A 148 14.54 4.32 15.19
C ARG A 148 15.84 3.53 15.02
N GLY A 149 16.76 3.99 14.17
CA GLY A 149 18.06 3.33 13.95
C GLY A 149 18.01 2.14 12.97
N TYR A 150 16.95 2.05 12.15
CA TYR A 150 16.77 0.97 11.17
C TYR A 150 17.10 1.42 9.73
N GLY A 151 17.65 2.62 9.53
CA GLY A 151 17.90 3.24 8.23
C GLY A 151 19.33 3.73 8.07
#